data_AF-A0A5B8VQF7-F1
#
_entry.id   AF-A0A5B8VQF7-F1
#
_cell.length_a   1.000
_cell.length_b   1.000
_cell.length_c   1.000
_cell.angle_alpha   90.00
_cell.angle_beta   90.00
_cell.angle_gamma   90.00
#
_symmetry.space_group_name_H-M   'P 1'
#
loop_
_entity.id
_entity.type
_entity.pdbx_description
1 polymer ?
#
loop_
_entity_poly.entity_id
_entity_poly.type
_entity_poly.pdbx_seq_one_letter_code
_entity_poly.pdbx_strand_id
1 'polypeptide(L)'
;MAPGKDINATGLSYNDARGGRPFPFADKLHATHWTADRAIDFIQNNHMDSPWFLKLSFQRPHPPYDPPKRWMDYYTQMDLPQPEVGEWAKDKYKGKESTMDKTPEASSAIFPEAEIKSSRAAYAGSISFMDEQLGRVIKALKASGQYENTFILFFSDHGEMLGDQHMYRKCRPYDPLPRFHSLCGGLLKQVILRFRVANKEKNWWNFGIYFPHWRM
;
A
#
# COMPACT_ATOMS: atom_id res chain seq x y z
N MET A 1 -11.22 13.55 8.55
CA MET A 1 -10.63 14.79 7.99
C MET A 1 -10.20 15.71 9.13
N ALA A 2 -9.19 16.55 8.92
CA ALA A 2 -8.64 17.47 9.91
C ALA A 2 -9.05 18.92 9.60
N PRO A 3 -10.13 19.44 10.22
CA PRO A 3 -10.58 20.81 9.96
C PRO A 3 -9.48 21.83 10.28
N GLY A 4 -9.27 22.79 9.38
CA GLY A 4 -8.29 23.87 9.57
C GLY A 4 -6.82 23.45 9.46
N LYS A 5 -6.51 22.22 9.06
CA LYS A 5 -5.14 21.76 8.81
C LYS A 5 -4.87 21.62 7.32
N ASP A 6 -3.70 22.08 6.88
CA ASP A 6 -3.23 21.83 5.53
C ASP A 6 -2.79 20.36 5.41
N ILE A 7 -3.58 19.57 4.68
CA ILE A 7 -3.28 18.16 4.42
C ILE A 7 -2.04 17.97 3.52
N ASN A 8 -1.59 19.01 2.83
CA ASN A 8 -0.38 19.02 2.02
C ASN A 8 0.85 19.54 2.77
N ALA A 9 0.78 19.66 4.11
CA ALA A 9 1.87 20.20 4.93
C ALA A 9 3.20 19.43 4.83
N THR A 10 3.22 18.23 4.23
CA THR A 10 4.45 17.49 3.89
C THR A 10 5.22 18.11 2.71
N GLY A 11 4.58 18.98 1.93
CA GLY A 11 5.13 19.51 0.68
C GLY A 11 5.33 18.45 -0.42
N LEU A 12 4.69 17.28 -0.27
CA LEU A 12 4.68 16.22 -1.27
C LEU A 12 3.50 16.42 -2.23
N SER A 13 3.74 16.30 -3.52
CA SER A 13 2.68 16.33 -4.53
C SER A 13 2.02 14.95 -4.73
N TYR A 14 0.99 14.90 -5.60
CA TYR A 14 0.17 13.72 -5.79
C TYR A 14 0.91 12.51 -6.40
N ASN A 15 2.00 12.74 -7.15
CA ASN A 15 2.84 11.66 -7.72
C ASN A 15 4.27 11.70 -7.20
N ASP A 16 4.48 12.31 -6.04
CA ASP A 16 5.80 12.53 -5.48
C ASP A 16 6.43 11.23 -4.96
N ALA A 17 7.54 10.84 -5.57
CA ALA A 17 8.28 9.64 -5.19
C ALA A 17 9.14 9.84 -3.93
N ARG A 18 9.28 11.07 -3.40
CA ARG A 18 10.12 11.35 -2.23
C ARG A 18 9.58 10.63 -0.99
N GLY A 19 10.48 9.89 -0.34
CA GLY A 19 10.25 9.35 0.99
C GLY A 19 10.71 10.31 2.10
N GLY A 20 10.76 9.80 3.33
CA GLY A 20 11.37 10.50 4.46
C GLY A 20 10.56 11.65 5.04
N ARG A 21 9.33 11.87 4.56
CA ARG A 21 8.42 12.90 5.06
C ARG A 21 7.17 12.25 5.66
N PRO A 22 7.22 11.87 6.95
CA PRO A 22 6.08 11.21 7.59
C PRO A 22 4.87 12.14 7.66
N PHE A 23 3.66 11.56 7.76
CA PHE A 23 2.44 12.34 7.95
C PHE A 23 2.57 13.27 9.17
N PRO A 24 2.30 14.58 9.05
CA PRO A 24 2.66 15.57 10.07
C PRO A 24 1.64 15.65 11.20
N PHE A 25 0.54 14.91 11.12
CA PHE A 25 -0.54 14.95 12.10
C PHE A 25 -0.77 13.59 12.74
N ALA A 26 -1.60 13.56 13.79
CA ALA A 26 -2.02 12.32 14.42
C ALA A 26 -2.64 11.35 13.40
N ASP A 27 -2.32 10.07 13.53
CA ASP A 27 -2.73 9.00 12.61
C ASP A 27 -4.22 8.98 12.28
N LYS A 28 -5.07 9.29 13.26
CA LYS A 28 -6.53 9.39 13.10
C LYS A 28 -6.99 10.41 12.06
N LEU A 29 -6.11 11.36 11.72
CA LEU A 29 -6.35 12.40 10.73
C LEU A 29 -5.89 11.99 9.32
N HIS A 30 -5.16 10.87 9.20
CA HIS A 30 -4.70 10.36 7.91
C HIS A 30 -5.86 9.75 7.11
N ALA A 31 -5.83 9.91 5.78
CA ALA A 31 -6.88 9.42 4.88
C ALA A 31 -7.15 7.91 5.04
N THR A 32 -6.10 7.07 5.06
CA THR A 32 -6.21 5.62 5.35
C THR A 32 -6.99 5.30 6.63
N HIS A 33 -6.76 6.02 7.72
CA HIS A 33 -7.50 5.82 8.97
C HIS A 33 -8.97 6.21 8.81
N TRP A 34 -9.22 7.38 8.22
CA TRP A 34 -10.58 7.85 7.98
C TRP A 34 -11.39 6.89 7.09
N THR A 35 -10.76 6.32 6.06
CA THR A 35 -11.36 5.31 5.17
C THR A 35 -11.78 4.06 5.94
N ALA A 36 -10.93 3.55 6.85
CA ALA A 36 -11.30 2.45 7.72
C ALA A 36 -12.40 2.82 8.71
N ASP A 37 -12.38 4.03 9.28
CA ASP A 37 -13.45 4.49 10.17
C ASP A 37 -14.81 4.48 9.47
N ARG A 38 -14.90 4.92 8.20
CA ARG A 38 -16.16 4.88 7.45
C ARG A 38 -16.66 3.46 7.22
N ALA A 39 -15.76 2.52 6.95
CA ALA A 39 -16.12 1.11 6.83
C ALA A 39 -16.60 0.52 8.16
N ILE A 40 -15.92 0.84 9.27
CA ILE A 40 -16.29 0.40 10.61
C ILE A 40 -17.67 0.95 10.99
N ASP A 41 -17.91 2.25 10.77
CA ASP A 41 -19.20 2.89 11.04
C ASP A 41 -20.31 2.21 10.25
N PHE A 42 -20.08 1.90 8.98
CA PHE A 42 -21.04 1.15 8.16
C PHE A 42 -21.32 -0.23 8.77
N ILE A 43 -20.27 -1.01 9.07
CA ILE A 43 -20.42 -2.37 9.62
C ILE A 43 -21.18 -2.38 10.96
N GLN A 44 -20.93 -1.38 11.81
CA GLN A 44 -21.52 -1.31 13.15
C GLN A 44 -22.97 -0.82 13.13
N ASN A 45 -23.31 0.11 12.24
CA ASN A 45 -24.63 0.75 12.23
C ASN A 45 -25.57 0.23 11.13
N ASN A 46 -25.09 -0.64 10.23
CA ASN A 46 -25.91 -1.25 9.20
C ASN A 46 -26.64 -2.49 9.74
N HIS A 47 -27.92 -2.32 10.09
CA HIS A 47 -28.81 -3.39 10.56
C HIS A 47 -29.85 -3.80 9.53
N MET A 48 -29.52 -3.69 8.24
CA MET A 48 -30.45 -4.09 7.18
C MET A 48 -30.66 -5.61 7.18
N ASP A 49 -31.90 -6.05 6.96
CA ASP A 49 -32.24 -7.46 6.79
C ASP A 49 -31.73 -8.05 5.44
N SER A 50 -31.36 -7.16 4.51
CA SER A 50 -30.83 -7.54 3.19
C SER A 50 -29.30 -7.62 3.18
N PRO A 51 -28.71 -8.50 2.34
CA PRO A 51 -27.27 -8.51 2.11
C PRO A 51 -26.75 -7.15 1.65
N TRP A 52 -25.53 -6.81 2.08
CA TRP A 52 -24.86 -5.56 1.70
C TRP A 52 -23.63 -5.82 0.83
N PHE A 53 -23.24 -4.78 0.09
CA PHE A 53 -21.98 -4.74 -0.65
C PHE A 53 -21.19 -3.50 -0.21
N LEU A 54 -19.99 -3.72 0.32
CA LEU A 54 -19.10 -2.64 0.77
C LEU A 54 -17.82 -2.65 -0.07
N LYS A 55 -17.60 -1.57 -0.83
CA LYS A 55 -16.32 -1.30 -1.50
C LYS A 55 -15.43 -0.46 -0.58
N LEU A 56 -14.40 -1.07 -0.01
CA LEU A 56 -13.37 -0.39 0.75
C LEU A 56 -12.12 -0.15 -0.12
N SER A 57 -11.87 1.10 -0.49
CA SER A 57 -10.75 1.48 -1.36
C SER A 57 -9.77 2.36 -0.59
N PHE A 58 -8.63 1.80 -0.19
CA PHE A 58 -7.55 2.60 0.38
C PHE A 58 -6.80 3.34 -0.73
N GLN A 59 -6.45 4.61 -0.49
CA GLN A 59 -5.64 5.39 -1.41
C GLN A 59 -4.16 5.00 -1.30
N ARG A 60 -3.67 4.73 -0.08
CA ARG A 60 -2.30 4.24 0.14
C ARG A 60 -2.17 2.80 -0.38
N PRO A 61 -1.01 2.40 -0.91
CA PRO A 61 0.29 3.11 -0.88
C PRO A 61 0.56 4.05 -2.06
N HIS A 62 -0.47 4.55 -2.78
CA HIS A 62 -0.25 5.60 -3.78
C HIS A 62 0.45 6.82 -3.15
N PRO A 63 1.36 7.50 -3.90
CA PRO A 63 1.93 8.77 -3.47
C PRO A 63 0.86 9.81 -3.05
N PRO A 64 1.20 10.79 -2.19
CA PRO A 64 2.49 10.96 -1.53
C PRO A 64 2.85 9.83 -0.56
N TYR A 65 4.14 9.50 -0.43
CA TYR A 65 4.64 8.47 0.48
C TYR A 65 4.85 9.04 1.89
N ASP A 66 3.75 9.26 2.60
CA ASP A 66 3.70 9.91 3.91
C ASP A 66 3.07 9.00 4.99
N PRO A 67 3.60 7.78 5.24
CA PRO A 67 3.09 6.97 6.35
C PRO A 67 3.25 7.71 7.68
N PRO A 68 2.51 7.31 8.72
CA PRO A 68 2.74 7.86 10.04
C PRO A 68 4.19 7.61 10.51
N LYS A 69 4.67 8.51 11.38
CA LYS A 69 6.08 8.52 11.80
C LYS A 69 6.58 7.17 12.32
N ARG A 70 5.80 6.44 13.12
CA ARG A 70 6.22 5.13 13.68
C ARG A 70 6.60 4.12 12.59
N TRP A 71 5.85 4.12 11.48
CA TRP A 71 6.05 3.19 10.39
C TRP A 71 7.21 3.65 9.50
N MET A 72 7.35 4.96 9.28
CA MET A 72 8.52 5.53 8.61
C MET A 72 9.82 5.19 9.35
N ASP A 73 9.86 5.45 10.66
CA ASP A 73 11.03 5.21 11.51
C ASP A 73 11.42 3.72 11.49
N TYR A 74 10.42 2.83 11.61
CA TYR A 74 10.61 1.39 11.57
C TYR A 74 11.31 0.94 10.28
N TYR A 75 10.76 1.30 9.11
CA TYR A 75 11.29 0.83 7.83
C TYR A 75 12.59 1.53 7.41
N THR A 76 12.85 2.74 7.91
CA THR A 76 14.13 3.43 7.65
C THR A 76 15.32 2.69 8.27
N GLN A 77 15.07 1.97 9.37
CA GLN A 77 16.08 1.15 10.06
C GLN A 77 16.23 -0.25 9.46
N MET A 78 15.30 -0.69 8.60
CA MET A 78 15.37 -2.00 7.98
C MET A 78 16.31 -2.01 6.77
N ASP A 79 16.90 -3.17 6.53
CA ASP A 79 17.55 -3.47 5.27
C ASP A 79 16.50 -3.91 4.25
N LEU A 80 16.03 -2.96 3.45
CA LEU A 80 15.04 -3.21 2.42
C LEU A 80 15.73 -3.67 1.13
N PRO A 81 15.14 -4.61 0.37
CA PRO A 81 15.67 -5.02 -0.91
C PRO A 81 15.95 -3.81 -1.81
N GLN A 82 17.14 -3.75 -2.39
CA GLN A 82 17.52 -2.76 -3.38
C GLN A 82 16.69 -2.93 -4.67
N PRO A 83 16.53 -1.87 -5.49
CA PRO A 83 15.87 -2.01 -6.79
C PRO A 83 16.67 -2.96 -7.69
N GLU A 84 15.96 -3.80 -8.44
CA GLU A 84 16.62 -4.66 -9.42
C GLU A 84 16.77 -3.94 -10.76
N VAL A 85 17.98 -3.92 -11.31
CA VAL A 85 18.30 -3.24 -12.58
C VAL A 85 18.98 -4.24 -13.51
N GLY A 86 18.32 -4.56 -14.61
CA GLY A 86 18.87 -5.41 -15.67
C GLY A 86 19.85 -4.65 -16.56
N GLU A 87 20.73 -5.38 -17.24
CA GLU A 87 21.76 -4.77 -18.12
C GLU A 87 21.16 -3.84 -19.18
N TRP A 88 20.03 -4.22 -19.79
CA TRP A 88 19.34 -3.39 -20.79
C TRP A 88 18.92 -2.02 -20.25
N ALA A 89 18.59 -1.93 -18.95
CA ALA A 89 18.16 -0.68 -18.32
C ALA A 89 19.35 0.24 -18.09
N LYS A 90 20.54 -0.30 -17.80
CA LYS A 90 21.77 0.49 -17.61
C LYS A 90 22.09 1.32 -18.86
N ASP A 91 22.04 0.69 -20.03
CA ASP A 91 22.30 1.39 -21.30
C ASP A 91 21.18 2.36 -21.66
N LYS A 92 19.91 1.96 -21.48
CA LYS A 92 18.74 2.79 -21.81
C LYS A 92 18.62 4.06 -20.97
N TYR A 93 19.03 3.99 -19.71
CA TYR A 93 18.90 5.10 -18.75
C TYR A 93 20.22 5.80 -18.45
N LYS A 94 21.32 5.43 -19.12
CA LYS A 94 22.62 6.11 -19.04
C LYS A 94 22.46 7.62 -19.24
N GLY A 95 23.04 8.42 -18.34
CA GLY A 95 22.97 9.89 -18.43
C GLY A 95 21.65 10.50 -17.95
N LYS A 96 20.77 9.71 -17.31
CA LYS A 96 19.50 10.18 -16.72
C LYS A 96 19.55 10.26 -15.20
N GLU A 97 20.71 10.63 -14.67
CA GLU A 97 20.91 10.93 -13.26
C GLU A 97 20.09 12.17 -12.88
N SER A 98 19.39 12.08 -11.75
CA SER A 98 18.63 13.18 -11.19
C SER A 98 18.56 13.01 -9.67
N THR A 99 17.79 13.86 -9.02
CA THR A 99 17.40 13.74 -7.60
C THR A 99 15.88 13.88 -7.54
N MET A 100 15.23 13.19 -6.62
CA MET A 100 13.79 13.27 -6.41
C MET A 100 13.36 14.69 -5.99
N ASP A 101 14.24 15.53 -5.43
CA ASP A 101 13.90 16.95 -5.22
C ASP A 101 13.80 17.75 -6.53
N LYS A 102 14.61 17.41 -7.54
CA LYS A 102 14.56 18.04 -8.86
C LYS A 102 13.44 17.49 -9.74
N THR A 103 13.21 16.18 -9.67
CA THR A 103 12.23 15.49 -10.51
C THR A 103 11.37 14.51 -9.69
N PRO A 104 10.54 15.01 -8.75
CA PRO A 104 9.82 14.17 -7.78
C PRO A 104 8.79 13.24 -8.43
N GLU A 105 8.25 13.61 -9.59
CA GLU A 105 7.20 12.85 -10.29
C GLU A 105 7.71 12.07 -11.52
N ALA A 106 9.04 11.94 -11.66
CA ALA A 106 9.64 11.25 -12.79
C ALA A 106 9.10 9.82 -12.92
N SER A 107 8.76 9.39 -14.14
CA SER A 107 8.40 7.99 -14.44
C SER A 107 9.63 7.09 -14.65
N SER A 108 10.82 7.70 -14.80
CA SER A 108 12.10 7.01 -14.81
C SER A 108 13.25 7.99 -14.61
N ALA A 109 14.21 7.61 -13.76
CA ALA A 109 15.46 8.34 -13.52
C ALA A 109 16.42 7.46 -12.72
N ILE A 110 17.72 7.74 -12.81
CA ILE A 110 18.71 7.19 -11.90
C ILE A 110 18.77 8.14 -10.69
N PHE A 111 18.20 7.72 -9.56
CA PHE A 111 18.23 8.48 -8.31
C PHE A 111 19.30 7.95 -7.35
N PRO A 112 19.78 8.79 -6.41
CA PRO A 112 20.69 8.35 -5.35
C PRO A 112 20.09 7.22 -4.51
N GLU A 113 20.92 6.27 -4.11
CA GLU A 113 20.50 5.10 -3.33
C GLU A 113 19.75 5.50 -2.04
N ALA A 114 20.21 6.55 -1.36
CA ALA A 114 19.57 7.05 -0.14
C ALA A 114 18.13 7.52 -0.37
N GLU A 115 17.85 8.16 -1.52
CA GLU A 115 16.51 8.62 -1.88
C GLU A 115 15.59 7.43 -2.22
N ILE A 116 16.12 6.45 -2.96
CA ILE A 116 15.41 5.20 -3.28
C ILE A 116 15.07 4.43 -1.99
N LYS A 117 16.05 4.27 -1.09
CA LYS A 117 15.85 3.61 0.21
C LYS A 117 14.76 4.32 1.02
N SER A 118 14.81 5.65 1.08
CA SER A 118 13.81 6.45 1.77
C SER A 118 12.41 6.28 1.18
N SER A 119 12.29 6.31 -0.14
CA SER A 119 11.03 6.09 -0.88
C SER A 119 10.45 4.71 -0.60
N ARG A 120 11.27 3.65 -0.66
CA ARG A 120 10.87 2.26 -0.39
C ARG A 120 10.45 2.06 1.07
N ALA A 121 11.15 2.69 2.02
CA ALA A 121 10.76 2.68 3.42
C ALA A 121 9.41 3.36 3.64
N ALA A 122 9.18 4.50 3.00
CA ALA A 122 7.92 5.23 3.08
C ALA A 122 6.74 4.43 2.45
N TYR A 123 6.99 3.76 1.32
CA TYR A 123 6.03 2.87 0.67
C TYR A 123 5.69 1.67 1.58
N ALA A 124 6.69 0.98 2.13
CA ALA A 124 6.51 -0.11 3.07
C ALA A 124 5.72 0.32 4.32
N GLY A 125 6.07 1.48 4.88
CA GLY A 125 5.34 2.05 6.01
C GLY A 125 3.88 2.35 5.68
N SER A 126 3.58 2.76 4.44
CA SER A 126 2.22 3.04 4.00
C SER A 126 1.40 1.75 3.89
N ILE A 127 2.02 0.65 3.43
CA ILE A 127 1.40 -0.68 3.42
C ILE A 127 1.09 -1.14 4.85
N SER A 128 2.04 -1.05 5.77
CA SER A 128 1.81 -1.53 7.15
C SER A 128 0.76 -0.69 7.88
N PHE A 129 0.71 0.61 7.60
CA PHE A 129 -0.38 1.42 8.13
C PHE A 129 -1.74 1.03 7.55
N MET A 130 -1.83 0.73 6.25
CA MET A 130 -3.04 0.20 5.62
C MET A 130 -3.45 -1.15 6.19
N ASP A 131 -2.51 -2.07 6.40
CA ASP A 131 -2.74 -3.38 7.01
C ASP A 131 -3.31 -3.24 8.44
N GLU A 132 -2.74 -2.35 9.24
CA GLU A 132 -3.28 -2.02 10.57
C GLU A 132 -4.74 -1.52 10.49
N GLN A 133 -5.05 -0.66 9.52
CA GLN A 133 -6.41 -0.14 9.33
C GLN A 133 -7.38 -1.22 8.84
N LEU A 134 -6.93 -2.12 7.95
CA LEU A 134 -7.70 -3.29 7.53
C LEU A 134 -7.97 -4.22 8.72
N GLY A 135 -7.00 -4.43 9.59
CA GLY A 135 -7.15 -5.19 10.84
C GLY A 135 -8.26 -4.64 11.73
N ARG A 136 -8.39 -3.29 11.83
CA ARG A 136 -9.50 -2.64 12.55
C ARG A 136 -10.87 -2.95 11.92
N VAL A 137 -10.97 -2.91 10.59
CA VAL A 137 -12.20 -3.25 9.86
C VAL A 137 -12.59 -4.71 10.08
N ILE A 138 -11.64 -5.64 9.96
CA ILE A 138 -11.87 -7.07 10.22
C ILE A 138 -12.29 -7.31 11.67
N LYS A 139 -11.70 -6.59 12.63
CA LYS A 139 -12.09 -6.68 14.04
C LYS A 139 -13.54 -6.22 14.25
N ALA A 140 -13.95 -5.10 13.63
CA ALA A 140 -15.32 -4.63 13.69
C ALA A 140 -16.31 -5.63 13.08
N LEU A 141 -15.95 -6.22 11.93
CA LEU A 141 -16.75 -7.23 11.25
C LEU A 141 -16.93 -8.51 12.08
N LYS A 142 -15.90 -8.92 12.83
CA LYS A 142 -15.99 -10.03 13.79
C LYS A 142 -16.87 -9.68 14.99
N ALA A 143 -16.69 -8.48 15.55
CA ALA A 143 -17.45 -8.03 16.71
C ALA A 143 -18.95 -7.87 16.41
N SER A 144 -19.31 -7.54 15.17
CA SER A 144 -20.71 -7.46 14.74
C SER A 144 -21.35 -8.82 14.41
N GLY A 145 -20.59 -9.93 14.50
CA GLY A 145 -21.06 -11.28 14.15
C GLY A 145 -21.20 -11.54 12.64
N GLN A 146 -20.88 -10.55 11.79
CA GLN A 146 -21.09 -10.64 10.34
C GLN A 146 -19.93 -11.34 9.60
N TYR A 147 -18.76 -11.50 10.23
CA TYR A 147 -17.54 -12.02 9.61
C TYR A 147 -17.69 -13.41 8.97
N GLU A 148 -18.40 -14.33 9.63
CA GLU A 148 -18.55 -15.70 9.13
C GLU A 148 -19.45 -15.78 7.88
N ASN A 149 -20.32 -14.79 7.69
CA ASN A 149 -21.25 -14.68 6.55
C ASN A 149 -20.85 -13.57 5.56
N THR A 150 -19.59 -13.12 5.59
CA THR A 150 -19.09 -12.07 4.68
C THR A 150 -18.06 -12.65 3.72
N PHE A 151 -18.28 -12.41 2.43
CA PHE A 151 -17.28 -12.67 1.41
C PHE A 151 -16.34 -11.47 1.27
N ILE A 152 -15.03 -11.70 1.34
CA ILE A 152 -14.02 -10.64 1.31
C ILE A 152 -13.17 -10.80 0.06
N LEU A 153 -13.14 -9.77 -0.78
CA LEU A 153 -12.23 -9.67 -1.90
C LEU A 153 -11.21 -8.57 -1.62
N PHE A 154 -9.94 -8.90 -1.70
CA PHE A 154 -8.85 -7.94 -1.54
C PHE A 154 -7.91 -8.06 -2.71
N PHE A 155 -7.79 -7.00 -3.51
CA PHE A 155 -6.92 -6.92 -4.68
C PHE A 155 -6.37 -5.50 -4.83
N SER A 156 -5.33 -5.34 -5.63
CA SER A 156 -4.80 -4.05 -6.06
C SER A 156 -5.23 -3.77 -7.50
N ASP A 157 -5.33 -2.49 -7.87
CA ASP A 157 -5.58 -2.07 -9.25
C ASP A 157 -4.32 -2.23 -10.11
N HIS A 158 -3.15 -1.91 -9.54
CA HIS A 158 -1.83 -2.07 -10.13
C HIS A 158 -0.74 -2.10 -9.05
N GLY A 159 0.51 -1.89 -9.45
CA GLY A 159 1.70 -1.88 -8.61
C GLY A 159 2.55 -0.66 -8.88
N GLU A 160 3.74 -0.71 -8.34
CA GLU A 160 4.69 0.37 -8.25
C GLU A 160 6.11 -0.18 -8.46
N MET A 161 6.88 0.45 -9.35
CA MET A 161 8.21 -0.01 -9.72
C MET A 161 9.24 0.32 -8.64
N LEU A 162 9.04 1.38 -7.84
CA LEU A 162 9.92 1.75 -6.71
C LEU A 162 11.43 1.75 -7.04
N GLY A 163 11.79 2.15 -8.26
CA GLY A 163 13.17 2.21 -8.73
C GLY A 163 13.65 0.98 -9.50
N ASP A 164 12.90 -0.13 -9.53
CA ASP A 164 13.22 -1.29 -10.38
C ASP A 164 13.40 -0.83 -11.83
N GLN A 165 14.49 -1.24 -12.47
CA GLN A 165 14.86 -0.86 -13.84
C GLN A 165 14.99 0.67 -14.05
N HIS A 166 15.27 1.42 -12.97
CA HIS A 166 15.23 2.89 -12.93
C HIS A 166 13.85 3.49 -13.26
N MET A 167 12.79 2.70 -13.08
CA MET A 167 11.42 3.09 -13.34
C MET A 167 10.68 3.39 -12.03
N TYR A 168 9.72 4.30 -12.14
CA TYR A 168 8.81 4.66 -11.07
C TYR A 168 7.41 4.77 -11.66
N ARG A 169 6.43 4.75 -10.79
CA ARG A 169 5.01 4.78 -11.12
C ARG A 169 4.58 3.50 -11.83
N LYS A 170 3.33 3.55 -12.25
CA LYS A 170 2.64 2.61 -13.13
C LYS A 170 2.83 3.04 -14.59
N CYS A 171 2.26 2.27 -15.53
CA CYS A 171 2.29 2.47 -17.01
C CYS A 171 3.36 1.66 -17.78
N ARG A 172 3.85 0.55 -17.23
CA ARG A 172 4.76 -0.36 -17.96
C ARG A 172 4.29 -1.82 -17.88
N PRO A 173 4.46 -2.62 -18.95
CA PRO A 173 4.13 -4.04 -18.94
C PRO A 173 5.28 -4.89 -18.39
N TYR A 174 5.87 -4.47 -17.27
CA TYR A 174 6.91 -5.23 -16.57
C TYR A 174 6.33 -5.68 -15.24
N ASP A 175 6.47 -6.96 -14.90
CA ASP A 175 6.27 -7.44 -13.54
C ASP A 175 7.40 -6.81 -12.68
N PRO A 176 7.13 -5.82 -11.79
CA PRO A 176 8.03 -5.54 -10.68
C PRO A 176 8.24 -6.83 -9.90
N LEU A 177 9.48 -7.07 -9.47
CA LEU A 177 9.84 -8.39 -8.97
C LEU A 177 9.14 -8.70 -7.64
N PRO A 178 8.83 -9.98 -7.36
CA PRO A 178 7.92 -10.42 -6.29
C PRO A 178 8.39 -10.14 -4.84
N ARG A 179 9.54 -9.49 -4.63
CA ARG A 179 10.13 -9.27 -3.30
C ARG A 179 9.46 -8.13 -2.51
N PHE A 180 8.89 -7.16 -3.21
CA PHE A 180 7.84 -6.30 -2.69
C PHE A 180 6.58 -6.72 -3.43
N HIS A 181 5.53 -7.16 -2.73
CA HIS A 181 4.23 -7.38 -3.37
C HIS A 181 3.71 -6.03 -3.89
N SER A 182 4.06 -5.75 -5.13
CA SER A 182 3.75 -4.56 -5.90
C SER A 182 3.56 -5.12 -7.30
N LEU A 183 2.39 -4.96 -7.92
CA LEU A 183 1.99 -5.67 -9.15
C LEU A 183 1.75 -4.73 -10.34
N CYS A 184 2.78 -4.38 -11.12
CA CYS A 184 2.55 -3.61 -12.35
C CYS A 184 2.50 -4.52 -13.58
N GLY A 185 1.53 -4.32 -14.47
CA GLY A 185 1.49 -4.95 -15.80
C GLY A 185 0.19 -5.70 -16.13
N GLY A 186 -0.84 -4.96 -16.56
CA GLY A 186 -1.72 -5.30 -17.68
C GLY A 186 -2.23 -6.73 -17.84
N LEU A 187 -2.58 -7.44 -16.78
CA LEU A 187 -3.59 -8.50 -16.75
C LEU A 187 -3.93 -8.70 -15.27
N LEU A 188 -5.22 -8.85 -14.95
CA LEU A 188 -5.74 -9.19 -13.63
C LEU A 188 -4.92 -10.30 -12.95
N LYS A 189 -3.89 -9.96 -12.18
CA LYS A 189 -3.29 -10.87 -11.20
C LYS A 189 -3.88 -10.52 -9.85
N GLN A 190 -5.05 -11.12 -9.65
CA GLN A 190 -5.75 -11.22 -8.39
C GLN A 190 -4.78 -11.65 -7.28
N VAL A 191 -4.45 -10.74 -6.36
CA VAL A 191 -4.38 -11.20 -4.98
C VAL A 191 -5.84 -11.47 -4.64
N ILE A 192 -6.18 -12.70 -4.26
CA ILE A 192 -7.46 -12.99 -3.62
C ILE A 192 -7.09 -13.34 -2.18
N LEU A 193 -7.31 -12.42 -1.25
CA LEU A 193 -7.34 -12.79 0.15
C LEU A 193 -8.75 -13.32 0.46
N ARG A 194 -8.84 -14.66 0.51
CA ARG A 194 -10.00 -15.50 0.93
C ARG A 194 -11.22 -15.52 0.02
N PHE A 195 -11.42 -16.67 -0.64
CA PHE A 195 -12.78 -17.15 -0.90
C PHE A 195 -13.32 -17.80 0.38
N ARG A 196 -14.46 -17.33 0.88
CA ARG A 196 -15.27 -18.10 1.84
C ARG A 196 -16.70 -18.15 1.31
N VAL A 197 -17.00 -19.21 0.58
CA VAL A 197 -18.38 -19.51 0.17
C VAL A 197 -19.02 -20.21 1.36
N ALA A 198 -19.95 -19.54 2.03
CA ALA A 198 -20.82 -20.19 3.00
C ALA A 198 -21.77 -21.11 2.23
N ASN A 199 -21.45 -22.40 2.16
CA ASN A 199 -22.49 -23.41 2.08
C ASN A 199 -22.32 -24.34 3.29
N LYS A 200 -23.42 -24.57 3.99
CA LYS A 200 -23.49 -25.50 5.11
C LYS A 200 -23.24 -26.90 4.55
N GLU A 201 -21.97 -27.32 4.48
CA GLU A 201 -21.50 -28.70 4.50
C GLU A 201 -20.04 -28.78 4.03
N LYS A 202 -19.18 -29.34 4.90
CA LYS A 202 -17.87 -29.97 4.65
C LYS A 202 -16.61 -29.08 4.67
N ASN A 203 -15.83 -29.36 5.72
CA ASN A 203 -14.36 -29.32 5.89
C ASN A 203 -13.57 -28.08 5.44
N TRP A 204 -12.91 -27.47 6.42
CA TRP A 204 -12.12 -26.26 6.31
C TRP A 204 -10.64 -26.54 6.02
N TRP A 205 -10.06 -25.78 5.10
CA TRP A 205 -8.60 -25.59 5.00
C TRP A 205 -8.25 -24.23 5.58
N ASN A 206 -7.54 -24.21 6.70
CA ASN A 206 -6.96 -23.00 7.27
C ASN A 206 -5.61 -22.73 6.60
N PHE A 207 -5.49 -21.66 5.83
CA PHE A 207 -4.21 -21.10 5.44
C PHE A 207 -4.15 -19.63 5.86
N GLY A 208 -3.18 -19.33 6.73
CA GLY A 208 -2.84 -17.97 7.14
C GLY A 208 -2.06 -17.26 6.03
N ILE A 209 -2.04 -15.93 6.09
CA ILE A 209 -1.13 -15.12 5.29
C ILE A 209 0.29 -15.49 5.72
N TYR A 210 1.00 -16.21 4.87
CA TYR A 210 2.40 -16.52 5.06
C TYR A 210 3.20 -15.37 4.43
N PHE A 211 3.86 -14.57 5.24
CA PHE A 211 4.94 -13.71 4.79
C PHE A 211 6.21 -14.60 4.75
N PRO A 212 6.68 -15.09 3.60
CA PRO A 212 7.94 -15.81 3.59
C PRO A 212 9.05 -14.81 3.93
N HIS A 213 9.60 -14.97 5.14
CA HIS A 213 10.78 -14.28 5.65
C HIS A 213 10.62 -12.80 6.04
N TRP A 214 9.75 -12.53 7.01
CA TRP A 214 10.00 -11.48 8.02
C TRP A 214 9.88 -12.15 9.38
N ARG A 215 11.01 -12.62 9.94
CA ARG A 215 11.03 -13.06 11.34
C ARG A 215 10.92 -11.80 12.21
N MET A 216 9.88 -11.74 13.03
CA MET A 216 9.80 -10.90 14.23
C MET A 216 10.97 -11.18 15.17
#